data_AF-A0A1I0VKJ6-F1
#
_entry.id   AF-A0A1I0VKJ6-F1
#
_cell.length_a   1.000
_cell.length_b   1.000
_cell.length_c   1.000
_cell.angle_alpha   90.00
_cell.angle_beta   90.00
_cell.angle_gamma   90.00
#
_symmetry.space_group_name_H-M   'P 1'
#
loop_
_entity.id
_entity.type
_entity.pdbx_description
1 polymer ?
#
loop_
_entity_poly.entity_id
_entity_poly.type
_entity_poly.pdbx_seq_one_letter_code
_entity_poly.pdbx_strand_id
1 'polypeptide(L)'
;MNELLGFICGLVLLSCAERSDSKSLEYIFAPISNVEADSIEIDLNESKIYWKGTKMMGLGKHEGEMEIRSGYLLKTNGQLTGGEIIVDMKSIKVTDIPASDPIPIRNLTNHLKSADFFDVDTYPFSTFRIVQIKRNEHGELLISGELTIKGITNSIFR
;
A
#
# COMPACT_ATOMS: atom_id res chain seq x y z
N MET A 1 -60.03 51.71 4.44
CA MET A 1 -60.73 51.19 3.25
C MET A 1 -59.69 50.51 2.37
N ASN A 2 -59.85 49.20 2.23
CA ASN A 2 -59.76 48.40 1.00
C ASN A 2 -58.37 48.30 0.32
N GLU A 3 -57.69 47.14 0.39
CA GLU A 3 -57.92 45.85 -0.32
C GLU A 3 -57.29 45.85 -1.73
N LEU A 4 -56.28 44.98 -1.94
CA LEU A 4 -56.08 44.01 -3.05
C LEU A 4 -54.58 43.71 -3.19
N LEU A 5 -54.10 42.54 -2.74
CA LEU A 5 -54.02 41.26 -3.48
C LEU A 5 -53.03 41.30 -4.66
N GLY A 6 -51.89 40.65 -4.45
CA GLY A 6 -50.88 40.37 -5.48
C GLY A 6 -50.07 39.14 -5.08
N PHE A 7 -50.69 37.97 -5.24
CA PHE A 7 -50.06 36.66 -5.11
C PHE A 7 -49.05 36.49 -6.25
N ILE A 8 -47.75 36.39 -5.95
CA ILE A 8 -46.79 35.81 -6.91
C ILE A 8 -46.03 34.69 -6.22
N CYS A 9 -46.28 33.51 -6.79
CA CYS A 9 -45.66 32.23 -6.57
C CYS A 9 -44.15 32.32 -6.80
N GLY A 10 -43.36 31.96 -5.79
CA GLY A 10 -41.92 31.78 -5.89
C GLY A 10 -41.52 30.53 -5.12
N LEU A 11 -41.82 29.35 -5.69
CA LEU A 11 -41.35 28.07 -5.19
C LEU A 11 -39.83 27.98 -5.44
N VAL A 12 -39.03 28.40 -4.47
CA VAL A 12 -37.58 28.16 -4.49
C VAL A 12 -37.36 26.70 -4.10
N LEU A 13 -37.13 25.85 -5.10
CA LEU A 13 -36.60 24.51 -4.88
C LEU A 13 -35.14 24.68 -4.44
N LEU A 14 -34.90 24.73 -3.12
CA LEU A 14 -33.58 24.46 -2.57
C LEU A 14 -33.23 23.01 -2.91
N SER A 15 -32.39 22.86 -3.94
CA SER A 15 -31.63 21.64 -4.15
C SER A 15 -30.70 21.47 -2.95
N CYS A 16 -31.09 20.60 -2.00
CA CYS A 16 -30.16 20.05 -1.04
C CYS A 16 -29.24 19.07 -1.80
N ALA A 17 -28.19 19.60 -2.41
CA ALA A 17 -26.99 18.82 -2.65
C ALA A 17 -26.19 18.86 -1.35
N GLU A 18 -26.41 17.87 -0.48
CA GLU A 18 -25.51 17.58 0.63
C GLU A 18 -24.15 17.21 0.04
N ARG A 19 -23.26 18.20 -0.04
CA ARG A 19 -21.85 18.01 -0.31
C ARG A 19 -21.26 17.45 0.97
N SER A 20 -20.94 16.16 0.99
CA SER A 20 -20.19 15.56 2.07
C SER A 20 -18.84 16.24 2.18
N ASP A 21 -18.68 17.06 3.22
CA ASP A 21 -17.39 17.58 3.64
C ASP A 21 -16.48 16.38 3.96
N SER A 22 -15.48 16.14 3.12
CA SER A 22 -14.38 15.27 3.46
C SER A 22 -13.62 15.93 4.62
N LYS A 23 -13.87 15.48 5.85
CA LYS A 23 -13.00 15.80 6.99
C LYS A 23 -11.58 15.43 6.59
N SER A 24 -10.74 16.44 6.39
CA SER A 24 -9.30 16.29 6.39
C SER A 24 -8.92 15.66 7.73
N LEU A 25 -8.51 14.39 7.70
CA LEU A 25 -7.84 13.79 8.84
C LEU A 25 -6.49 14.48 8.95
N GLU A 26 -6.47 15.56 9.73
CA GLU A 26 -5.26 16.20 10.18
C GLU A 26 -4.56 15.19 11.09
N TYR A 27 -3.67 14.39 10.50
CA TYR A 27 -2.79 13.50 11.24
C TYR A 27 -1.86 14.42 12.05
N ILE A 28 -2.17 14.57 13.34
CA ILE A 28 -1.33 15.31 14.27
C ILE A 28 0.02 14.59 14.31
N PHE A 29 1.00 15.11 13.57
CA PHE A 29 2.41 14.82 13.84
C PHE A 29 2.71 15.48 15.18
N ALA A 30 2.50 14.74 16.26
CA ALA A 30 3.16 15.08 17.51
C ALA A 30 4.68 15.08 17.20
N PRO A 31 5.43 16.12 17.58
CA PRO A 31 6.87 16.09 17.44
C PRO A 31 7.36 14.86 18.21
N ILE A 32 8.02 13.94 17.52
CA ILE A 32 8.64 12.76 18.13
C ILE A 32 9.71 13.32 19.05
N SER A 33 9.44 13.34 20.35
CA SER A 33 10.46 13.55 21.38
C SER A 33 11.56 12.53 21.17
N ASN A 34 12.81 12.88 21.50
CA ASN A 34 14.01 12.02 21.39
C ASN A 34 13.89 10.76 22.26
N VAL A 35 13.01 9.85 21.89
CA VAL A 35 12.99 8.50 22.41
C VAL A 35 14.00 7.74 21.56
N GLU A 36 15.08 7.28 22.19
CA GLU A 36 16.00 6.33 21.57
C GLU A 36 15.17 5.17 21.05
N ALA A 37 15.04 5.11 19.72
CA ALA A 37 14.38 4.02 19.04
C ALA A 37 15.46 3.00 18.70
N ASP A 38 15.30 1.78 19.21
CA ASP A 38 16.16 0.67 18.83
C ASP A 38 15.80 0.28 17.40
N SER A 39 16.77 0.34 16.49
CA SER A 39 16.63 -0.17 15.13
C SER A 39 17.06 -1.64 15.07
N ILE A 40 16.24 -2.46 14.44
CA ILE A 40 16.54 -3.87 14.18
C ILE A 40 16.56 -4.07 12.68
N GLU A 41 17.69 -4.47 12.14
CA GLU A 41 17.81 -4.80 10.72
C GLU A 41 17.03 -6.07 10.39
N ILE A 42 16.44 -6.10 9.20
CA ILE A 42 15.80 -7.30 8.66
C ILE A 42 16.89 -8.32 8.29
N ASP A 43 16.76 -9.54 8.79
CA ASP A 43 17.60 -10.65 8.36
C ASP A 43 17.22 -11.08 6.94
N LEU A 44 18.11 -10.82 5.98
CA LEU A 44 17.88 -11.08 4.57
C LEU A 44 17.91 -12.58 4.21
N ASN A 45 18.46 -13.43 5.08
CA ASN A 45 18.49 -14.88 4.85
C ASN A 45 17.18 -15.54 5.30
N GLU A 46 16.59 -15.01 6.36
CA GLU A 46 15.36 -15.56 6.98
C GLU A 46 14.09 -14.87 6.47
N SER A 47 14.21 -13.70 5.83
CA SER A 47 13.06 -12.92 5.36
C SER A 47 12.83 -13.09 3.86
N LYS A 48 11.57 -13.33 3.47
CA LYS A 48 11.18 -13.53 2.07
C LYS A 48 9.91 -12.77 1.74
N ILE A 49 9.81 -12.33 0.48
CA ILE A 49 8.57 -11.80 -0.09
C ILE A 49 8.01 -12.81 -1.07
N TYR A 50 6.76 -13.20 -0.83
CA TYR A 50 5.98 -14.01 -1.76
C TYR A 50 4.93 -13.14 -2.42
N TRP A 51 4.78 -13.26 -3.74
CA TRP A 51 3.75 -12.57 -4.50
C TRP A 51 2.79 -13.57 -5.14
N LYS A 52 1.55 -13.13 -5.34
CA LYS A 52 0.52 -13.87 -6.08
C LYS A 52 -0.28 -12.92 -6.95
N GLY A 53 -0.28 -13.16 -8.25
CA GLY A 53 -1.09 -12.45 -9.23
C GLY A 53 -2.21 -13.35 -9.74
N THR A 54 -3.43 -12.82 -9.88
CA THR A 54 -4.57 -13.55 -10.46
C THR A 54 -5.11 -12.75 -11.63
N LYS A 55 -5.35 -13.42 -12.76
CA LYS A 55 -5.96 -12.79 -13.93
C LYS A 55 -7.40 -12.35 -13.61
N MET A 56 -7.89 -11.32 -14.29
CA MET A 56 -9.29 -10.91 -14.21
C MET A 56 -10.23 -12.11 -14.39
N MET A 57 -11.34 -12.12 -13.64
CA MET A 57 -12.30 -13.23 -13.55
C MET A 57 -11.76 -14.55 -12.95
N GLY A 58 -10.56 -14.55 -12.35
CA GLY A 58 -10.00 -15.74 -11.70
C GLY A 58 -9.46 -16.80 -12.66
N LEU A 59 -9.36 -16.49 -13.95
CA LEU A 59 -8.92 -17.41 -14.99
C LEU A 59 -7.38 -17.45 -15.07
N GLY A 60 -6.77 -18.13 -14.11
CA GLY A 60 -5.32 -18.29 -14.00
C GLY A 60 -4.72 -17.43 -12.90
N LYS A 61 -3.72 -18.00 -12.25
CA LYS A 61 -2.92 -17.36 -11.20
C LYS A 61 -1.46 -17.70 -11.43
N HIS A 62 -0.61 -16.80 -10.98
CA HIS A 62 0.81 -17.04 -10.86
C HIS A 62 1.28 -16.60 -9.49
N GLU A 63 2.35 -17.24 -9.03
CA GLU A 63 2.99 -16.90 -7.77
C GLU A 63 4.50 -17.01 -7.89
N GLY A 64 5.17 -16.37 -6.96
CA GLY A 64 6.60 -16.27 -7.01
C GLY A 64 7.20 -15.57 -5.82
N GLU A 65 8.47 -15.26 -5.96
CA GLU A 65 9.29 -14.68 -4.91
C GLU A 65 9.94 -13.38 -5.38
N MET A 66 10.27 -12.54 -4.40
CA MET A 66 11.09 -11.34 -4.52
C MET A 66 12.04 -11.24 -3.34
N GLU A 67 13.19 -10.63 -3.57
CA GLU A 67 14.25 -10.42 -2.58
C GLU A 67 14.09 -9.06 -1.90
N ILE A 68 14.31 -9.04 -0.59
CA ILE A 68 14.45 -7.82 0.18
C ILE A 68 15.87 -7.30 -0.03
N ARG A 69 16.00 -6.06 -0.47
CA ARG A 69 17.29 -5.39 -0.63
C ARG A 69 17.87 -4.99 0.71
N SER A 70 17.03 -4.42 1.56
CA SER A 70 17.36 -3.95 2.90
C SER A 70 16.07 -3.64 3.65
N GLY A 71 16.14 -3.55 4.97
CA GLY A 71 15.03 -3.05 5.76
C GLY A 71 15.37 -3.01 7.23
N TYR A 72 14.54 -2.32 7.99
CA TYR A 72 14.65 -2.23 9.43
C TYR A 72 13.29 -2.09 10.09
N LEU A 73 13.24 -2.43 11.38
CA LEU A 73 12.13 -2.25 12.29
C LEU A 73 12.56 -1.30 13.40
N LEU A 74 11.67 -0.42 13.83
CA LEU A 74 11.90 0.51 14.93
C LEU A 74 11.15 0.03 16.16
N LYS A 75 11.82 0.02 17.31
CA LYS A 75 11.21 -0.25 18.61
C LYS A 75 11.38 0.91 19.56
N THR A 76 10.36 1.13 20.37
CA THR A 76 10.37 2.10 21.46
C THR A 76 9.76 1.43 22.69
N ASN A 77 10.46 1.45 23.82
CA ASN A 77 10.02 0.78 25.05
C ASN A 77 9.61 -0.69 24.83
N GLY A 78 10.39 -1.41 24.01
CA GLY A 78 10.14 -2.81 23.67
C GLY A 78 8.99 -3.06 22.68
N GLN A 79 8.30 -2.02 22.20
CA GLN A 79 7.18 -2.14 21.27
C GLN A 79 7.57 -1.65 19.88
N LEU A 80 7.11 -2.36 18.84
CA LEU A 80 7.31 -1.94 17.45
C LEU A 80 6.57 -0.62 17.20
N THR A 81 7.25 0.36 16.63
CA THR A 81 6.71 1.70 16.34
C THR A 81 6.79 2.08 14.87
N GLY A 82 7.62 1.40 14.08
CA GLY A 82 7.75 1.66 12.66
C GLY A 82 8.74 0.73 11.98
N GLY A 83 9.14 1.10 10.78
CA GLY A 83 10.09 0.36 9.97
C GLY A 83 9.93 0.65 8.49
N GLU A 84 10.91 0.21 7.72
CA GLU A 84 10.90 0.31 6.26
C GLU A 84 11.50 -0.95 5.67
N ILE A 85 10.91 -1.41 4.56
CA ILE A 85 11.43 -2.52 3.75
C ILE A 85 11.62 -1.99 2.34
N ILE A 86 12.81 -2.22 1.77
CA ILE A 86 13.15 -1.94 0.38
C ILE A 86 13.25 -3.27 -0.36
N VAL A 87 12.49 -3.42 -1.44
CA VAL A 87 12.42 -4.65 -2.24
C VAL A 87 13.17 -4.42 -3.55
N ASP A 88 14.00 -5.39 -3.94
CA ASP A 88 14.63 -5.38 -5.27
C ASP A 88 13.62 -5.87 -6.32
N MET A 89 13.14 -4.97 -7.17
CA MET A 89 12.16 -5.33 -8.20
C MET A 89 12.76 -6.17 -9.33
N LYS A 90 14.08 -6.10 -9.54
CA LYS A 90 14.77 -6.94 -10.54
C LYS A 90 14.87 -8.39 -10.10
N SER A 91 14.67 -8.68 -8.81
CA SER A 91 14.69 -10.04 -8.25
C SER A 91 13.43 -10.87 -8.53
N ILE A 92 12.38 -10.30 -9.14
CA ILE A 92 11.11 -11.02 -9.43
C ILE A 92 11.40 -12.36 -10.09
N LYS A 93 10.87 -13.42 -9.46
CA LYS A 93 10.98 -14.80 -9.87
C LYS A 93 9.61 -15.48 -9.83
N VAL A 94 9.29 -16.25 -10.87
CA VAL A 94 8.09 -17.10 -10.95
C VAL A 94 8.44 -18.49 -10.40
N THR A 95 7.61 -19.03 -9.50
CA THR A 95 7.92 -20.31 -8.81
C THR A 95 6.90 -21.42 -9.02
N ASP A 96 5.74 -21.11 -9.59
CA ASP A 96 4.64 -22.06 -9.78
C ASP A 96 4.66 -22.81 -11.13
N ILE A 97 5.53 -22.38 -12.04
CA ILE A 97 5.72 -23.06 -13.32
C ILE A 97 6.89 -24.04 -13.18
N PRO A 98 6.74 -25.32 -13.60
CA PRO A 98 7.81 -26.29 -13.54
C PRO A 98 9.07 -25.82 -14.26
N ALA A 99 10.24 -26.07 -13.66
CA ALA A 99 11.52 -25.69 -14.25
C ALA A 99 11.79 -26.38 -15.62
N SER A 100 11.08 -27.48 -15.91
CA SER A 100 11.09 -28.13 -17.23
C SER A 100 10.46 -27.27 -18.34
N ASP A 101 9.71 -26.23 -17.99
CA ASP A 101 9.05 -25.30 -18.91
C ASP A 101 9.67 -23.90 -18.84
N PRO A 102 10.92 -23.71 -19.33
CA PRO A 102 11.66 -22.45 -19.16
C PRO A 102 11.09 -21.29 -19.99
N ILE A 103 10.41 -21.58 -21.10
CA ILE A 103 9.83 -20.57 -21.99
C ILE A 103 8.73 -19.76 -21.28
N PRO A 104 7.68 -20.37 -20.71
CA PRO A 104 6.65 -19.61 -20.00
C PRO A 104 7.18 -18.88 -18.76
N ILE A 105 8.13 -19.47 -18.00
CA ILE A 105 8.81 -18.78 -16.88
C ILE A 105 9.46 -17.48 -17.37
N ARG A 106 10.28 -17.57 -18.43
CA ARG A 106 10.97 -16.42 -19.00
C ARG A 106 10.00 -15.38 -19.53
N ASN A 107 8.96 -15.80 -20.26
CA ASN A 107 7.97 -14.87 -20.83
C ASN A 107 7.25 -14.09 -19.74
N LEU A 108 6.75 -14.76 -18.69
CA LEU A 108 6.08 -14.09 -17.59
C LEU A 108 7.04 -13.19 -16.81
N THR A 109 8.23 -13.69 -16.47
CA THR A 109 9.24 -12.89 -15.74
C THR A 109 9.62 -11.63 -16.50
N ASN A 110 9.84 -11.74 -17.82
CA ASN A 110 10.18 -10.60 -18.67
C ASN A 110 9.04 -9.59 -18.76
N HIS A 111 7.80 -10.06 -18.92
CA HIS A 111 6.62 -9.19 -18.95
C HIS A 111 6.41 -8.44 -17.63
N LEU A 112 6.58 -9.10 -16.48
CA LEU A 112 6.48 -8.42 -15.19
C LEU A 112 7.54 -7.33 -15.04
N LYS A 113 8.74 -7.54 -15.60
CA LYS A 113 9.87 -6.62 -15.49
C LYS A 113 9.81 -5.46 -16.49
N SER A 114 9.12 -5.61 -17.61
CA SER A 114 9.11 -4.63 -18.70
C SER A 114 8.35 -3.34 -18.38
N ALA A 115 8.55 -2.34 -19.24
CA ALA A 115 7.99 -0.99 -19.10
C ALA A 115 6.44 -0.93 -19.07
N ASP A 116 5.78 -1.92 -19.68
CA ASP A 116 4.32 -2.08 -19.67
C ASP A 116 3.77 -2.58 -18.33
N PHE A 117 4.63 -3.08 -17.43
CA PHE A 117 4.25 -3.53 -16.10
C PHE A 117 5.04 -2.81 -15.00
N PHE A 118 5.99 -3.45 -14.32
CA PHE A 118 6.72 -2.81 -13.22
C PHE A 118 7.84 -1.86 -13.65
N ASP A 119 8.30 -1.95 -14.91
CA ASP A 119 9.37 -1.11 -15.45
C ASP A 119 10.61 -1.08 -14.54
N VAL A 120 11.17 -2.26 -14.24
CA VAL A 120 12.17 -2.43 -13.17
C VAL A 120 13.52 -1.81 -13.51
N ASP A 121 13.76 -1.46 -14.77
CA ASP A 121 14.96 -0.72 -15.15
C ASP A 121 14.87 0.76 -14.77
N THR A 122 13.67 1.35 -14.85
CA THR A 122 13.39 2.72 -14.38
C THR A 122 13.13 2.75 -12.87
N TYR A 123 12.43 1.74 -12.34
CA TYR A 123 12.02 1.63 -10.93
C TYR A 123 12.57 0.35 -10.30
N PRO A 124 13.89 0.29 -10.02
CA PRO A 124 14.54 -0.92 -9.52
C PRO A 124 14.12 -1.30 -8.09
N PHE A 125 13.49 -0.38 -7.35
CA PHE A 125 13.09 -0.59 -5.96
C PHE A 125 11.63 -0.24 -5.73
N SER A 126 10.97 -1.01 -4.87
CA SER A 126 9.74 -0.62 -4.19
C SER A 126 9.98 -0.52 -2.69
N THR A 127 9.16 0.27 -2.00
CA THR A 127 9.29 0.47 -0.55
C THR A 127 7.96 0.22 0.15
N PHE A 128 8.03 -0.36 1.35
CA PHE A 128 6.93 -0.39 2.30
C PHE A 128 7.37 0.25 3.60
N ARG A 129 6.73 1.36 3.97
CA ARG A 129 7.00 2.10 5.20
C ARG A 129 5.86 1.93 6.19
N ILE A 130 6.16 1.44 7.39
CA ILE A 130 5.16 1.27 8.45
C ILE A 130 4.80 2.65 9.01
N VAL A 131 3.50 3.00 8.99
CA VAL A 131 3.00 4.28 9.51
C VAL A 131 2.13 4.12 10.75
N GLN A 132 1.59 2.93 10.98
CA GLN A 132 0.75 2.66 12.15
C GLN A 132 0.79 1.18 12.51
N ILE A 133 0.86 0.90 13.81
CA ILE A 133 0.78 -0.43 14.37
C ILE A 133 -0.33 -0.42 15.43
N LYS A 134 -1.27 -1.35 15.32
CA LYS A 134 -2.36 -1.56 16.28
C LYS A 134 -2.37 -3.01 16.72
N ARG A 135 -3.08 -3.29 17.81
CA ARG A 135 -3.46 -4.66 18.18
C ARG A 135 -4.96 -4.80 18.04
N ASN A 136 -5.42 -5.91 17.47
CA ASN A 136 -6.85 -6.25 17.51
C ASN A 136 -7.22 -6.88 18.87
N GLU A 137 -8.49 -7.21 19.04
CA GLU A 137 -9.04 -7.81 20.27
C GLU A 137 -8.41 -9.17 20.61
N HIS A 138 -7.82 -9.85 19.62
CA HIS A 138 -7.12 -11.12 19.76
C HIS A 138 -5.61 -10.95 20.02
N GLY A 139 -5.12 -9.71 20.11
CA GLY A 139 -3.72 -9.38 20.36
C GLY A 139 -2.82 -9.42 19.13
N GLU A 140 -3.36 -9.68 17.94
CA GLU A 140 -2.62 -9.72 16.67
C GLU A 140 -2.20 -8.31 16.25
N LEU A 141 -1.00 -8.17 15.70
CA LEU A 141 -0.51 -6.89 15.19
C LEU A 141 -1.16 -6.58 13.83
N LEU A 142 -1.84 -5.44 13.78
CA LEU A 142 -2.37 -4.83 12.57
C LEU A 142 -1.40 -3.73 12.13
N ILE A 143 -0.76 -3.93 10.98
CA ILE A 143 0.27 -3.03 10.45
C ILE A 143 -0.29 -2.31 9.23
N SER A 144 -0.39 -0.99 9.32
CA SER A 144 -0.68 -0.13 8.20
C SER A 144 0.58 0.60 7.75
N GLY A 145 0.68 0.83 6.45
CA GLY A 145 1.89 1.41 5.86
C GLY A 145 1.63 2.10 4.54
N GLU A 146 2.68 2.72 4.01
CA GLU A 146 2.72 3.29 2.68
C GLU A 146 3.51 2.35 1.78
N LEU A 147 2.87 1.92 0.69
CA LEU A 147 3.49 1.10 -0.35
C LEU A 147 3.79 1.98 -1.55
N THR A 148 5.07 2.07 -1.92
CA THR A 148 5.53 2.80 -3.11
C THR A 148 5.98 1.82 -4.17
N ILE A 149 5.29 1.81 -5.31
CA ILE A 149 5.63 1.01 -6.49
C ILE A 149 5.60 1.95 -7.71
N LYS A 150 6.64 1.89 -8.55
CA LYS A 150 6.82 2.81 -9.70
C LYS A 150 6.75 4.29 -9.33
N GLY A 151 7.25 4.65 -8.15
CA GLY A 151 7.20 6.02 -7.63
C GLY A 151 5.79 6.50 -7.21
N ILE A 152 4.77 5.63 -7.27
CA ILE A 152 3.42 5.94 -6.82
C ILE A 152 3.22 5.34 -5.43
N THR A 153 2.90 6.20 -4.46
CA THR A 153 2.66 5.80 -3.07
C THR A 153 1.18 5.69 -2.77
N ASN A 154 0.76 4.55 -2.23
CA ASN A 154 -0.59 4.32 -1.73
C ASN A 154 -0.55 3.80 -0.28
N SER A 155 -1.49 4.24 0.54
CA SER A 155 -1.64 3.72 1.90
C SER A 155 -2.34 2.36 1.89
N ILE A 156 -1.75 1.40 2.59
CA ILE A 156 -2.30 0.07 2.82
C ILE A 156 -2.70 -0.01 4.30
N PHE A 157 -4.00 -0.17 4.55
CA PHE A 157 -4.55 -0.30 5.89
C PHE A 157 -5.00 -1.74 6.14
N ARG A 158 -4.47 -2.32 7.21
CA ARG A 158 -4.80 -3.63 7.76
C ARG A 158 -5.01 -3.45 9.26
#